data_AF-F0SDV7-F1
#
_entry.id   AF-F0SDV7-F1
#
_cell.length_a   1.000
_cell.length_b   1.000
_cell.length_c   1.000
_cell.angle_alpha   90.00
_cell.angle_beta   90.00
_cell.angle_gamma   90.00
#
_symmetry.space_group_name_H-M   'P 1'
#
loop_
_entity.id
_entity.type
_entity.pdbx_description
1 polymer ?
#
loop_
_entity_poly.entity_id
_entity_poly.type
_entity_poly.pdbx_seq_one_letter_code
_entity_poly.pdbx_strand_id
1 'polypeptide(L)' 'MNWKYFFIGVGFLLVAYLIYRGIKGGPASEHTNWNGPILPLYVHGWGTIIICIIIGIAFILKSLFSPI' A
#
# COMPACT_ATOMS: atom_id res chain seq x y z
N MET A 1 6.98 15.23 -18.00
CA MET A 1 6.48 14.40 -16.89
C MET A 1 4.99 14.22 -17.05
N ASN A 2 4.52 12.98 -17.13
CA ASN A 2 3.11 12.67 -17.30
C ASN A 2 2.42 12.60 -15.93
N TRP A 3 1.79 13.70 -15.52
CA TRP A 3 1.16 13.85 -14.21
C TRP A 3 0.12 12.78 -13.88
N LYS A 4 -0.59 12.26 -14.89
CA LYS A 4 -1.56 11.17 -14.69
C LYS A 4 -0.89 9.93 -14.10
N TYR A 5 0.21 9.48 -14.68
CA TYR A 5 0.93 8.30 -14.18
C TYR A 5 1.61 8.56 -12.83
N PHE A 6 2.06 9.79 -12.59
CA PHE A 6 2.64 10.17 -11.31
C PHE A 6 1.63 10.03 -10.16
N PHE A 7 0.44 10.63 -10.29
CA PHE A 7 -0.60 10.54 -9.26
C PHE A 7 -1.12 9.11 -9.07
N ILE A 8 -1.20 8.31 -10.14
CA ILE A 8 -1.53 6.87 -10.02
C ILE A 8 -0.48 6.16 -9.18
N GLY A 9 0.81 6.38 -9.44
CA GLY A 9 1.89 5.75 -8.70
C GLY A 9 1.91 6.15 -7.22
N VAL A 10 1.75 7.45 -6.92
CA VAL A 10 1.60 7.95 -5.55
C VAL A 10 0.37 7.35 -4.86
N GLY A 11 -0.74 7.19 -5.58
CA GLY A 11 -1.96 6.54 -5.08
C GLY A 11 -1.71 5.10 -4.63
N PHE A 12 -0.96 4.31 -5.41
CA PHE A 12 -0.59 2.95 -5.02
C PHE A 12 0.28 2.92 -3.76
N LEU A 13 1.21 3.86 -3.61
CA LEU A 13 2.02 3.96 -2.38
C LEU A 13 1.19 4.34 -1.16
N LEU A 14 0.22 5.23 -1.33
CA LEU A 14 -0.75 5.60 -0.28
C LEU A 14 -1.59 4.40 0.15
N VAL A 15 -2.09 3.60 -0.80
CA VAL A 15 -2.82 2.36 -0.51
C VAL A 15 -1.95 1.38 0.27
N ALA A 16 -0.70 1.18 -0.15
CA ALA A 16 0.26 0.33 0.57
C ALA A 16 0.46 0.80 2.03
N TYR A 17 0.58 2.11 2.25
CA TYR A 17 0.70 2.70 3.58
C TYR A 17 -0.56 2.47 4.44
N LEU A 18 -1.75 2.62 3.86
CA LEU A 18 -3.01 2.37 4.57
C LEU A 18 -3.15 0.90 4.98
N ILE A 19 -2.79 -0.04 4.10
CA ILE A 19 -2.78 -1.47 4.42
C ILE A 19 -1.80 -1.76 5.55
N TYR A 20 -0.58 -1.21 5.49
CA TYR A 20 0.40 -1.33 6.57
C TYR A 20 -0.14 -0.82 7.91
N ARG A 21 -0.80 0.35 7.90
CA ARG A 21 -1.42 0.92 9.10
C ARG A 21 -2.56 0.03 9.62
N GLY A 22 -3.34 -0.59 8.75
CA GLY A 22 -4.39 -1.54 9.14
C GLY A 22 -3.83 -2.81 9.79
N ILE A 23 -2.71 -3.33 9.29
CA ILE A 23 -2.03 -4.51 9.85
C ILE A 23 -1.40 -4.19 11.22
N LYS A 24 -0.75 -3.03 11.34
CA LYS A 24 0.02 -2.65 12.55
C LYS A 24 -0.81 -1.91 13.61
N GLY A 25 -1.90 -1.27 13.23
CA GLY A 25 -2.56 -0.21 13.98
C GLY A 25 -3.93 -0.55 14.55
N GLY A 26 -4.30 -1.82 14.67
CA GLY A 26 -5.49 -2.18 15.44
C GLY A 26 -5.35 -1.70 16.89
N PRO A 27 -6.31 -0.96 17.47
CA PRO A 27 -6.24 -0.57 18.87
C PRO A 27 -6.31 -1.84 19.72
N ALA A 28 -5.16 -2.24 20.27
CA ALA A 28 -5.06 -3.22 21.34
C ALA A 28 -5.53 -2.56 22.63
N SER A 29 -6.83 -2.24 22.72
CA SER A 29 -7.45 -1.87 23.98
C SER A 29 -8.15 -3.10 24.54
N GLU A 30 -8.10 -3.29 25.86
CA GLU A 30 -8.86 -4.34 26.56
C GLU A 30 -10.36 -4.31 26.22
N HIS A 31 -10.88 -3.17 25.73
CA HIS A 31 -12.27 -2.99 25.32
C HIS A 31 -12.60 -3.50 23.91
N THR A 32 -11.61 -3.71 23.03
CA THR A 32 -11.83 -4.09 21.62
C THR A 32 -11.53 -5.56 21.31
N ASN A 33 -10.94 -6.32 22.25
CA ASN A 33 -10.64 -7.75 22.12
C ASN A 33 -9.98 -8.12 20.78
N TRP A 34 -9.15 -7.22 20.26
CA TRP A 34 -8.58 -7.32 18.93
C TRP A 34 -7.33 -8.20 18.95
N ASN A 35 -7.46 -9.45 18.49
CA ASN A 35 -6.36 -10.42 18.40
C ASN A 35 -5.46 -10.23 17.16
N GLY A 36 -5.59 -9.10 16.46
CA GLY A 36 -4.93 -8.87 15.18
C GLY A 36 -5.55 -9.67 14.03
N PRO A 37 -5.01 -9.51 12.82
CA PRO A 37 -5.42 -10.29 11.66
C PRO A 37 -4.97 -11.76 11.79
N ILE A 38 -5.81 -12.69 11.33
CA ILE A 38 -5.42 -14.10 11.18
C ILE A 38 -4.20 -14.23 10.26
N LEU A 39 -3.33 -15.21 10.53
CA LEU A 39 -2.07 -15.46 9.80
C LEU A 39 -2.18 -15.39 8.27
N PRO A 40 -3.20 -15.99 7.62
CA PRO A 40 -3.39 -15.89 6.18
C PRO A 40 -3.64 -14.45 5.70
N LEU A 41 -4.43 -13.68 6.45
CA LEU A 41 -4.76 -12.28 6.14
C LEU A 41 -3.54 -11.37 6.35
N TYR A 42 -2.71 -11.68 7.35
CA TYR A 42 -1.44 -11.01 7.58
C TYR A 42 -0.48 -11.20 6.39
N VAL A 43 -0.27 -12.45 5.97
CA VAL A 43 0.61 -12.78 4.82
C VAL A 43 0.07 -12.17 3.53
N HIS A 44 -1.25 -12.25 3.30
CA HIS A 44 -1.89 -11.64 2.15
C HIS A 44 -1.69 -10.12 2.13
N GLY A 45 -1.91 -9.45 3.26
CA GLY A 45 -1.73 -8.00 3.38
C GLY A 45 -0.30 -7.55 3.06
N TRP A 46 0.72 -8.28 3.54
CA TRP A 46 2.12 -8.00 3.17
C TRP A 46 2.41 -8.24 1.68
N GLY A 47 1.84 -9.29 1.09
CA GLY A 47 1.93 -9.54 -0.36
C GLY A 47 1.34 -8.38 -1.18
N THR A 48 0.15 -7.90 -0.80
CA THR A 48 -0.50 -6.75 -1.44
C THR A 48 0.33 -5.48 -1.30
N ILE A 49 0.93 -5.21 -0.12
CA ILE A 49 1.82 -4.06 0.10
C ILE A 49 2.98 -4.07 -0.89
N ILE A 50 3.66 -5.22 -1.04
CA ILE A 50 4.82 -5.35 -1.93
C ILE A 50 4.41 -5.07 -3.39
N ILE A 51 3.29 -5.66 -3.82
CA ILE A 51 2.77 -5.45 -5.19
C ILE A 51 2.42 -3.97 -5.42
N CYS A 52 1.73 -3.32 -4.48
CA CYS A 52 1.41 -1.90 -4.57
C CYS A 52 2.65 -1.02 -4.65
N ILE A 53 3.71 -1.35 -3.90
CA ILE A 53 4.99 -0.62 -3.96
C ILE A 53 5.64 -0.77 -5.34
N ILE A 54 5.75 -2.00 -5.86
CA ILE A 54 6.36 -2.27 -7.17
C ILE A 54 5.60 -1.54 -8.27
N ILE A 55 4.27 -1.66 -8.28
CA ILE A 55 3.41 -1.00 -9.28
C ILE A 55 3.51 0.53 -9.14
N GLY A 56 3.48 1.05 -7.91
CA GLY A 56 3.59 2.48 -7.64
C GLY A 56 4.89 3.07 -8.18
N ILE A 57 6.02 2.42 -7.89
CA ILE A 57 7.33 2.82 -8.40
C ILE A 57 7.37 2.73 -9.93
N ALA A 58 6.86 1.64 -10.53
CA ALA A 58 6.83 1.48 -11.98
C ALA A 58 6.04 2.60 -12.68
N PHE A 59 4.90 3.02 -12.11
CA PHE A 59 4.12 4.14 -12.63
C PHE A 59 4.82 5.49 -12.46
N ILE A 60 5.53 5.72 -11.34
CA ILE A 60 6.34 6.92 -11.14
C ILE A 60 7.47 6.98 -12.15
N LEU A 61 8.21 5.89 -12.35
CA LEU A 61 9.28 5.81 -13.36
C LEU A 61 8.71 6.04 -14.76
N LYS A 62 7.59 5.40 -15.11
CA LYS A 62 6.90 5.65 -16.38
C LYS A 62 6.49 7.12 -16.53
N SER A 63 6.05 7.77 -15.46
CA SER A 63 5.68 9.20 -15.50
C SER A 63 6.86 10.13 -15.81
N LEU A 64 8.07 9.73 -15.39
CA LEU A 64 9.31 10.46 -15.60
C LEU A 64 9.86 10.23 -17.02
N PHE A 65 9.86 8.98 -17.48
CA PHE A 65 10.47 8.58 -18.75
C PHE A 65 9.52 8.58 -19.95
N SER A 66 8.19 8.71 -19.77
CA SER A 66 7.30 8.94 -20.90
C SER A 66 7.38 10.41 -21.36
N PRO A 67 7.82 10.68 -22.60
CA PRO A 67 7.55 11.96 -23.24
C PRO A 67 6.03 12.13 -23.39
N ILE A 68 5.59 13.39 -23.28
CA ILE A 68 4.19 13.83 -23.44
C ILE A 68 3.68 13.42 -24.81
#